data_AF-A0A2V9MNA7-F1
#
_entry.id   AF-A0A2V9MNA7-F1
#
_cell.length_a   1.000
_cell.length_b   1.000
_cell.length_c   1.000
_cell.angle_alpha   90.00
_cell.angle_beta   90.00
_cell.angle_gamma   90.00
#
_symmetry.space_group_name_H-M   'P 1'
#
loop_
_entity.id
_entity.type
_entity.pdbx_description
1 polymer ?
#
loop_
_entity_poly.entity_id
_entity_poly.type
_entity_poly.pdbx_seq_one_letter_code
_entity_poly.pdbx_strand_id
1 'polypeptide(L)'
;MRISRRHFVILSAAASASRLFAQGVAPRSVKPQAKPAPSGKPFDAHFVDVAAMAGLTAPVIYGNAESKDYILEATGCGCAFFDYDNDGWMDVFILSGTKVEGAPPGATNRLYKNNRDGTFTDVTEKSGLRYAGWASGVCVGDYDNDGFEDLFITYFGQNQLYRNNGDGTFTDVTKEAGL
;
A
#
# COMPACT_ATOMS: atom_id res chain seq x y z
N MET A 1 -33.59 12.64 33.56
CA MET A 1 -34.03 12.55 32.16
C MET A 1 -33.06 11.63 31.41
N ARG A 2 -33.49 10.43 30.97
CA ARG A 2 -32.62 9.45 30.30
C ARG A 2 -32.65 9.68 28.79
N ILE A 3 -31.54 10.11 28.22
CA ILE A 3 -31.40 10.31 26.76
C ILE A 3 -31.13 8.95 26.12
N SER A 4 -31.95 8.55 25.13
CA SER A 4 -31.74 7.29 24.40
C SER A 4 -30.68 7.44 23.30
N ARG A 5 -30.01 6.34 22.94
CA ARG A 5 -28.99 6.31 21.87
C ARG A 5 -29.47 6.93 20.55
N ARG A 6 -30.77 6.82 20.24
CA ARG A 6 -31.38 7.44 19.05
C ARG A 6 -31.42 8.97 19.12
N HIS A 7 -31.60 9.55 20.30
CA HIS A 7 -31.57 11.01 20.47
C HIS A 7 -30.14 11.57 20.39
N PHE A 8 -29.12 10.80 20.80
CA PHE A 8 -27.73 11.23 20.69
C PHE A 8 -27.26 11.33 19.23
N VAL A 9 -27.68 10.40 18.37
CA VAL A 9 -27.32 10.39 16.93
C VAL A 9 -27.99 11.52 16.15
N ILE A 10 -29.21 11.92 16.52
CA ILE A 10 -29.90 13.04 15.86
C ILE A 10 -29.28 14.39 16.25
N LEU A 11 -28.83 14.55 17.51
CA LEU A 11 -28.17 15.78 17.96
C LEU A 11 -26.75 15.96 17.39
N SER A 12 -26.02 14.89 17.10
CA SER A 12 -24.68 14.99 16.49
C SER A 12 -24.71 15.25 14.97
N ALA A 13 -25.79 14.87 14.28
CA ALA A 13 -25.97 15.14 12.85
C ALA A 13 -26.24 16.63 12.55
N ALA A 14 -26.87 17.36 13.48
CA ALA A 14 -27.20 18.78 13.28
C ALA A 14 -26.00 19.74 13.46
N ALA A 15 -24.91 19.30 14.12
CA ALA A 15 -23.78 20.15 14.46
C ALA A 15 -22.61 20.12 13.45
N SER A 16 -22.67 19.29 12.39
CA SER A 16 -21.50 19.02 11.52
C SER A 16 -21.73 19.27 10.03
N ALA A 17 -22.92 19.70 9.61
CA ALA A 17 -23.26 19.84 8.20
C ALA A 17 -22.59 21.05 7.49
N SER A 18 -21.91 21.94 8.22
CA SER A 18 -21.34 23.17 7.64
C SER A 18 -19.87 23.08 7.20
N ARG A 19 -19.23 21.88 7.21
CA ARG A 19 -17.83 21.73 6.75
C ARG A 19 -17.54 20.53 5.83
N LEU A 20 -18.53 20.01 5.09
CA LEU A 20 -18.33 18.92 4.11
C LEU A 20 -18.11 19.38 2.65
N PHE A 21 -17.75 20.65 2.41
CA PHE A 21 -17.41 21.14 1.06
C PHE A 21 -15.92 21.01 0.71
N ALA A 22 -15.26 19.91 1.10
CA ALA A 22 -13.85 19.67 0.77
C ALA A 22 -13.60 18.36 0.01
N GLN A 23 -14.62 17.80 -0.62
CA GLN A 23 -14.45 16.75 -1.64
C GLN A 23 -15.24 17.13 -2.90
N GLY A 24 -14.75 18.18 -3.57
CA GLY A 24 -15.25 18.58 -4.88
C GLY A 24 -14.15 18.39 -5.90
N VAL A 25 -14.39 17.55 -6.91
CA VAL A 25 -13.68 17.65 -8.19
C VAL A 25 -13.78 19.11 -8.62
N ALA A 26 -12.65 19.80 -8.80
CA ALA A 26 -12.65 21.21 -9.16
C ALA A 26 -13.50 21.40 -10.44
N PRO A 27 -14.55 22.26 -10.44
CA PRO A 27 -15.27 22.53 -11.66
C PRO A 27 -14.30 23.13 -12.69
N ARG A 28 -14.50 22.81 -13.99
CA ARG A 28 -13.67 23.30 -15.12
C ARG A 28 -13.49 24.82 -15.17
N SER A 29 -14.26 25.57 -14.39
CA SER A 29 -14.32 27.03 -14.34
C SER A 29 -13.53 27.64 -13.16
N VAL A 30 -12.83 26.84 -12.33
CA VAL A 30 -11.98 27.39 -11.27
C VAL A 30 -10.76 28.05 -11.90
N LYS A 31 -10.65 29.37 -11.76
CA LYS A 31 -9.39 30.07 -12.06
C LYS A 31 -8.31 29.50 -11.13
N PRO A 32 -7.19 28.98 -11.66
CA PRO A 32 -6.08 28.55 -10.81
C PRO A 32 -5.70 29.69 -9.87
N GLN A 33 -5.68 29.40 -8.56
CA GLN A 33 -5.10 30.36 -7.62
C GLN A 33 -3.63 30.51 -7.96
N ALA A 34 -3.15 31.76 -8.00
CA ALA A 34 -1.73 32.01 -8.15
C ALA A 34 -1.00 31.27 -7.01
N LYS A 35 0.02 30.50 -7.36
CA LYS A 35 0.89 29.87 -6.37
C LYS A 35 1.40 30.98 -5.43
N PRO A 36 1.30 30.81 -4.10
CA PRO A 36 1.87 31.77 -3.17
C PRO A 36 3.35 32.00 -3.50
N ALA A 37 3.82 33.22 -3.25
CA ALA A 37 5.25 33.48 -3.32
C ALA A 37 6.01 32.43 -2.47
N PRO A 38 7.17 31.93 -2.94
CA PRO A 38 8.03 31.10 -2.10
C PRO A 38 8.23 31.79 -0.74
N SER A 39 8.20 31.01 0.34
CA SER A 39 8.22 31.55 1.71
C SER A 39 9.47 32.39 2.03
N GLY A 40 10.51 32.31 1.19
CA GLY A 40 11.82 32.94 1.42
C GLY A 40 12.58 32.34 2.60
N LYS A 41 11.98 31.36 3.30
CA LYS A 41 12.61 30.63 4.39
C LYS A 41 13.53 29.56 3.82
N PRO A 42 14.70 29.32 4.44
CA PRO A 42 15.49 28.14 4.16
C PRO A 42 14.62 26.88 4.25
N PHE A 43 14.83 25.96 3.31
CA PHE A 43 14.22 24.63 3.36
C PHE A 43 15.22 23.71 4.05
N ASP A 44 15.12 23.58 5.37
CA ASP A 44 16.08 22.83 6.20
C ASP A 44 15.90 21.30 6.14
N ALA A 45 15.15 20.80 5.16
CA ALA A 45 14.99 19.36 4.93
C ALA A 45 15.90 18.91 3.79
N HIS A 46 16.68 17.87 4.06
CA HIS A 46 17.56 17.22 3.08
C HIS A 46 17.02 15.83 2.78
N PHE A 47 16.66 15.59 1.52
CA PHE A 47 16.33 14.25 1.05
C PHE A 47 17.60 13.57 0.57
N VAL A 48 17.86 12.39 1.09
CA VAL A 48 18.99 11.54 0.69
C VAL A 48 18.46 10.16 0.34
N ASP A 49 19.00 9.58 -0.71
CA ASP A 49 18.72 8.19 -1.05
C ASP A 49 19.53 7.29 -0.11
N VAL A 50 18.81 6.51 0.71
CA VAL A 50 19.38 5.54 1.64
C VAL A 50 18.93 4.12 1.33
N ALA A 51 18.28 3.88 0.18
CA ALA A 51 17.69 2.58 -0.14
C ALA A 51 18.74 1.46 -0.11
N ALA A 52 19.93 1.72 -0.69
CA ALA A 52 21.03 0.77 -0.67
C ALA A 52 21.57 0.50 0.74
N MET A 53 21.69 1.54 1.59
CA MET A 53 22.13 1.39 2.98
C MET A 53 21.10 0.64 3.82
N ALA A 54 19.81 0.82 3.53
CA ALA A 54 18.71 0.16 4.21
C ALA A 54 18.47 -1.28 3.72
N GLY A 55 19.16 -1.76 2.68
CA GLY A 55 18.95 -3.10 2.11
C GLY A 55 17.76 -3.21 1.14
N LEU A 56 17.15 -2.08 0.74
CA LEU A 56 16.02 -2.01 -0.19
C LEU A 56 16.49 -1.83 -1.64
N THR A 57 17.26 -2.78 -2.17
CA THR A 57 17.97 -2.63 -3.46
C THR A 57 17.28 -3.26 -4.67
N ALA A 58 16.20 -4.02 -4.46
CA ALA A 58 15.55 -4.71 -5.57
C ALA A 58 14.71 -3.74 -6.42
N PRO A 59 14.77 -3.85 -7.76
CA PRO A 59 13.96 -3.01 -8.62
C PRO A 59 12.49 -3.42 -8.57
N VAL A 60 11.60 -2.43 -8.59
CA VAL A 60 10.18 -2.65 -8.90
C VAL A 60 10.06 -2.80 -10.41
N ILE A 61 9.62 -3.97 -10.87
CA ILE A 61 9.47 -4.27 -12.29
C ILE A 61 8.01 -4.02 -12.67
N TYR A 62 7.72 -3.01 -13.50
CA TYR A 62 6.36 -2.69 -13.92
C TYR A 62 6.36 -2.23 -15.38
N GLY A 63 6.25 -3.19 -16.30
CA GLY A 63 6.40 -2.98 -17.73
C GLY A 63 7.85 -2.92 -18.21
N ASN A 64 8.01 -2.61 -19.49
CA ASN A 64 9.31 -2.44 -20.13
C ASN A 64 10.06 -1.21 -19.53
N ALA A 65 11.40 -1.25 -19.41
CA ALA A 65 12.15 -0.16 -18.78
C ALA A 65 12.37 1.05 -19.71
N GLU A 66 12.45 0.81 -21.02
CA GLU A 66 12.76 1.80 -22.05
C GLU A 66 11.50 2.49 -22.61
N SER A 67 10.41 1.75 -22.80
CA SER A 67 9.14 2.25 -23.32
C SER A 67 7.95 1.75 -22.50
N LYS A 68 6.80 2.41 -22.68
CA LYS A 68 5.52 2.05 -22.07
C LYS A 68 4.49 2.11 -23.19
N ASP A 69 4.09 0.94 -23.68
CA ASP A 69 3.20 0.83 -24.84
C ASP A 69 1.73 0.69 -24.41
N TYR A 70 1.50 0.21 -23.17
CA TYR A 70 0.18 0.04 -22.61
C TYR A 70 -0.02 0.82 -21.31
N ILE A 71 -1.26 1.29 -21.07
CA ILE A 71 -1.64 2.01 -19.84
C ILE A 71 -1.33 1.19 -18.57
N LEU A 72 -1.45 -0.13 -18.68
CA LEU A 72 -1.13 -1.08 -17.62
C LEU A 72 0.30 -0.88 -17.12
N GLU A 73 1.25 -0.62 -18.01
CA GLU A 73 2.66 -0.45 -17.66
C GLU A 73 2.95 0.92 -17.01
N ALA A 74 2.10 1.92 -17.23
CA ALA A 74 2.31 3.29 -16.76
C ALA A 74 1.75 3.58 -15.37
N THR A 75 0.87 2.72 -14.85
CA THR A 75 0.10 3.02 -13.63
C THR A 75 0.93 2.83 -12.36
N GLY A 76 1.98 1.98 -12.41
CA GLY A 76 2.77 1.60 -11.25
C GLY A 76 1.99 0.72 -10.27
N CYS A 77 2.55 0.53 -9.08
CA CYS A 77 1.99 -0.31 -8.02
C CYS A 77 2.16 0.32 -6.64
N GLY A 78 1.44 -0.22 -5.65
CA GLY A 78 1.47 0.25 -4.27
C GLY A 78 2.48 -0.44 -3.35
N CYS A 79 2.43 -0.06 -2.08
CA CYS A 79 3.12 -0.73 -0.98
C CYS A 79 2.24 -0.71 0.27
N ALA A 80 2.58 -1.53 1.24
CA ALA A 80 2.00 -1.53 2.57
C ALA A 80 3.11 -1.45 3.63
N PHE A 81 2.80 -0.78 4.73
CA PHE A 81 3.58 -0.77 5.95
C PHE A 81 2.72 -1.45 7.01
N PHE A 82 3.21 -2.55 7.59
CA PHE A 82 2.52 -3.30 8.65
C PHE A 82 3.53 -4.13 9.46
N ASP A 83 3.16 -4.57 10.65
CA ASP A 83 3.97 -5.43 11.53
C ASP A 83 3.63 -6.90 11.21
N TYR A 84 4.36 -7.54 10.29
CA TYR A 84 3.90 -8.82 9.72
C TYR A 84 4.08 -10.01 10.68
N ASP A 85 4.97 -9.86 11.68
CA ASP A 85 5.28 -10.89 12.66
C ASP A 85 4.99 -10.50 14.11
N ASN A 86 4.18 -9.43 14.30
CA ASN A 86 3.72 -8.92 15.60
C ASN A 86 4.87 -8.64 16.58
N ASP A 87 6.01 -8.18 16.06
CA ASP A 87 7.22 -7.93 16.84
C ASP A 87 7.32 -6.50 17.38
N GLY A 88 6.32 -5.68 17.07
CA GLY A 88 6.16 -4.28 17.47
C GLY A 88 6.81 -3.28 16.52
N TRP A 89 7.37 -3.73 15.38
CA TRP A 89 8.05 -2.88 14.41
C TRP A 89 7.40 -2.93 13.04
N MET A 90 7.38 -1.79 12.38
CA MET A 90 6.79 -1.66 11.06
C MET A 90 7.71 -2.25 9.99
N ASP A 91 7.23 -3.24 9.27
CA ASP A 91 7.84 -3.84 8.10
C ASP A 91 7.31 -3.22 6.81
N VAL A 92 7.85 -3.63 5.66
CA VAL A 92 7.46 -3.08 4.36
C VAL A 92 7.15 -4.19 3.37
N PHE A 93 5.96 -4.15 2.78
CA PHE A 93 5.58 -4.97 1.64
C PHE A 93 5.47 -4.09 0.38
N ILE A 94 6.33 -4.35 -0.60
CA ILE A 94 6.40 -3.60 -1.85
C ILE A 94 5.85 -4.47 -2.98
N LEU A 95 4.84 -3.98 -3.67
CA LEU A 95 4.30 -4.67 -4.82
C LEU A 95 5.25 -4.56 -6.03
N SER A 96 5.09 -5.47 -6.96
CA SER A 96 5.75 -5.41 -8.27
C SER A 96 4.79 -5.85 -9.35
N GLY A 97 5.17 -5.57 -10.58
CA GLY A 97 4.51 -5.98 -11.80
C GLY A 97 5.24 -7.10 -12.53
N THR A 98 4.94 -7.18 -13.82
CA THR A 98 5.59 -8.02 -14.82
C THR A 98 5.90 -7.17 -16.06
N LYS A 99 6.36 -7.78 -17.15
CA LYS A 99 6.29 -7.21 -18.50
C LYS A 99 5.17 -7.87 -19.29
N VAL A 100 4.78 -7.26 -20.41
CA VAL A 100 3.75 -7.81 -21.31
C VAL A 100 4.19 -9.13 -21.92
N GLU A 101 5.48 -9.28 -22.18
CA GLU A 101 6.10 -10.51 -22.73
C GLU A 101 6.19 -11.64 -21.69
N GLY A 102 5.90 -11.34 -20.41
CA GLY A 102 6.00 -12.27 -19.30
C GLY A 102 6.89 -11.77 -18.17
N ALA A 103 6.88 -12.50 -17.05
CA ALA A 103 7.63 -12.13 -15.85
C ALA A 103 9.13 -12.35 -16.06
N PRO A 104 9.95 -11.28 -16.05
CA PRO A 104 11.40 -11.44 -16.10
C PRO A 104 11.93 -11.98 -14.75
N PRO A 105 13.19 -12.47 -14.71
CA PRO A 105 13.83 -12.86 -13.47
C PRO A 105 13.76 -11.76 -12.42
N GLY A 106 13.37 -12.13 -11.19
CA GLY A 106 13.25 -11.19 -10.07
C GLY A 106 11.93 -10.39 -10.01
N ALA A 107 11.05 -10.49 -11.00
CA ALA A 107 9.71 -9.91 -10.91
C ALA A 107 8.92 -10.64 -9.82
N THR A 108 8.67 -9.95 -8.71
CA THR A 108 7.84 -10.45 -7.61
C THR A 108 7.53 -9.34 -6.61
N ASN A 109 6.40 -9.42 -5.91
CA ASN A 109 6.20 -8.62 -4.70
C ASN A 109 7.27 -8.95 -3.66
N ARG A 110 7.55 -8.05 -2.72
CA ARG A 110 8.61 -8.24 -1.73
C ARG A 110 8.19 -7.85 -0.33
N LEU A 111 8.44 -8.73 0.62
CA LEU A 111 8.31 -8.45 2.05
C LEU A 111 9.69 -8.25 2.66
N TYR A 112 9.85 -7.13 3.33
CA TYR A 112 11.07 -6.69 3.99
C TYR A 112 10.84 -6.58 5.48
N LYS A 113 11.50 -7.45 6.26
CA LYS A 113 11.49 -7.38 7.72
C LYS A 113 12.40 -6.25 8.20
N ASN A 114 11.93 -5.42 9.11
CA ASN A 114 12.69 -4.37 9.78
C ASN A 114 13.68 -4.97 10.81
N ASN A 115 14.97 -4.68 10.64
CA ASN A 115 16.01 -5.16 11.53
C ASN A 115 16.19 -4.28 12.80
N ARG A 116 15.39 -3.22 12.94
CA ARG A 116 15.37 -2.26 14.06
C ARG A 116 16.62 -1.39 14.20
N ASP A 117 17.43 -1.33 13.16
CA ASP A 117 18.66 -0.55 13.08
C ASP A 117 18.70 0.36 11.83
N GLY A 118 17.54 0.55 11.18
CA GLY A 118 17.41 1.30 9.94
C GLY A 118 17.65 0.46 8.67
N THR A 119 17.91 -0.84 8.83
CA THR A 119 18.05 -1.79 7.71
C THR A 119 16.88 -2.76 7.66
N PHE A 120 16.75 -3.44 6.51
CA PHE A 120 15.71 -4.42 6.24
C PHE A 120 16.29 -5.72 5.68
N THR A 121 15.63 -6.83 5.99
CA THR A 121 15.94 -8.17 5.45
C THR A 121 14.83 -8.60 4.50
N ASP A 122 15.17 -8.98 3.25
CA ASP A 122 14.21 -9.59 2.33
C ASP A 122 13.80 -10.98 2.85
N VAL A 123 12.54 -11.13 3.23
CA VAL A 123 11.96 -12.38 3.74
C VAL A 123 10.93 -12.99 2.79
N THR A 124 10.83 -12.47 1.55
CA THR A 124 9.76 -12.80 0.58
C THR A 124 9.65 -14.30 0.29
N GLU A 125 10.77 -14.98 0.05
CA GLU A 125 10.79 -16.42 -0.22
C GLU A 125 10.30 -17.20 1.01
N LYS A 126 10.84 -16.86 2.19
CA LYS A 126 10.51 -17.53 3.44
C LYS A 126 9.06 -17.32 3.84
N SER A 127 8.49 -16.14 3.57
CA SER A 127 7.12 -15.80 3.92
C SER A 127 6.08 -16.37 2.95
N GLY A 128 6.50 -16.94 1.81
CA GLY A 128 5.58 -17.51 0.82
C GLY A 128 4.88 -16.47 -0.07
N LEU A 129 5.32 -15.21 -0.05
CA LEU A 129 4.70 -14.11 -0.80
C LEU A 129 5.26 -13.89 -2.20
N ARG A 130 5.95 -14.91 -2.75
CA ARG A 130 6.46 -14.84 -4.13
C ARG A 130 5.32 -15.01 -5.12
N TYR A 131 4.93 -13.88 -5.71
CA TYR A 131 4.04 -13.87 -6.85
C TYR A 131 4.45 -12.79 -7.86
N ALA A 132 4.28 -13.08 -9.15
CA ALA A 132 4.57 -12.18 -10.26
C ALA A 132 3.28 -11.96 -11.06
N GLY A 133 2.73 -10.76 -10.96
CA GLY A 133 1.55 -10.33 -11.69
C GLY A 133 1.50 -8.81 -11.70
N TRP A 134 0.55 -8.22 -12.42
CA TRP A 134 0.37 -6.77 -12.48
C TRP A 134 -0.30 -6.22 -11.21
N ALA A 135 0.42 -6.24 -10.09
CA ALA A 135 -0.11 -5.84 -8.80
C ALA A 135 -0.39 -4.34 -8.77
N SER A 136 -1.60 -3.93 -8.39
CA SER A 136 -2.02 -2.53 -8.40
C SER A 136 -1.97 -1.92 -7.00
N GLY A 137 -2.62 -2.54 -6.03
CA GLY A 137 -2.70 -2.06 -4.66
C GLY A 137 -2.84 -3.21 -3.67
N VAL A 138 -2.49 -2.92 -2.41
CA VAL A 138 -2.57 -3.86 -1.29
C VAL A 138 -3.35 -3.23 -0.15
N CYS A 139 -4.17 -4.04 0.50
CA CYS A 139 -4.86 -3.72 1.74
C CYS A 139 -4.37 -4.68 2.82
N VAL A 140 -4.15 -4.15 4.01
CA VAL A 140 -3.75 -4.91 5.20
C VAL A 140 -4.93 -4.95 6.15
N GLY A 141 -5.22 -6.12 6.71
CA GLY A 141 -6.20 -6.26 7.79
C GLY A 141 -6.44 -7.71 8.16
N ASP A 142 -6.65 -7.95 9.44
CA ASP A 142 -7.05 -9.24 10.03
C ASP A 142 -8.50 -9.55 9.61
N TYR A 143 -8.69 -10.35 8.55
CA TYR A 143 -10.02 -10.58 7.97
C TYR A 143 -10.79 -11.71 8.68
N ASP A 144 -10.08 -12.64 9.31
CA ASP A 144 -10.67 -13.78 10.01
C ASP A 144 -10.69 -13.64 11.54
N ASN A 145 -10.17 -12.53 12.06
CA ASN A 145 -10.08 -12.16 13.48
C ASN A 145 -9.18 -13.12 14.29
N ASP A 146 -8.08 -13.59 13.70
CA ASP A 146 -7.11 -14.45 14.38
C ASP A 146 -6.00 -13.68 15.11
N GLY A 147 -5.96 -12.36 14.94
CA GLY A 147 -5.00 -11.45 15.56
C GLY A 147 -3.72 -11.24 14.75
N PHE A 148 -3.66 -11.71 13.51
CA PHE A 148 -2.56 -11.48 12.58
C PHE A 148 -3.04 -10.72 11.34
N GLU A 149 -2.30 -9.71 10.90
CA GLU A 149 -2.68 -8.94 9.73
C GLU A 149 -2.50 -9.73 8.43
N ASP A 150 -3.59 -9.85 7.67
CA ASP A 150 -3.62 -10.47 6.34
C ASP A 150 -3.42 -9.47 5.21
N LEU A 151 -3.17 -9.97 3.99
CA LEU A 151 -2.95 -9.15 2.80
C LEU A 151 -3.98 -9.46 1.71
N PHE A 152 -4.73 -8.44 1.30
CA PHE A 152 -5.52 -8.49 0.07
C PHE A 152 -4.84 -7.67 -1.03
N ILE A 153 -4.42 -8.32 -2.11
CA ILE A 153 -3.68 -7.70 -3.21
C ILE A 153 -4.55 -7.69 -4.46
N THR A 154 -4.68 -6.52 -5.06
CA THR A 154 -5.36 -6.33 -6.34
C THR A 154 -4.40 -6.47 -7.49
N TYR A 155 -4.84 -7.12 -8.57
CA TYR A 155 -4.07 -7.28 -9.80
C TYR A 155 -4.89 -6.90 -11.02
N PHE A 156 -4.23 -6.54 -12.11
CA PHE A 156 -4.82 -6.74 -13.42
C PHE A 156 -4.87 -8.25 -13.71
N GLY A 157 -6.03 -8.86 -13.43
CA GLY A 157 -6.22 -10.31 -13.44
C GLY A 157 -6.90 -10.79 -12.16
N GLN A 158 -6.47 -11.94 -11.65
CA GLN A 158 -6.98 -12.53 -10.40
C GLN A 158 -6.42 -11.76 -9.20
N ASN A 159 -7.30 -11.22 -8.35
CA ASN A 159 -6.91 -10.69 -7.04
C ASN A 159 -6.53 -11.83 -6.11
N GLN A 160 -5.64 -11.56 -5.15
CA GLN A 160 -5.22 -12.57 -4.17
C GLN A 160 -5.50 -12.14 -2.74
N LEU A 161 -5.95 -13.09 -1.93
CA LEU A 161 -6.05 -12.96 -0.48
C LEU A 161 -5.04 -13.92 0.16
N TYR A 162 -4.14 -13.38 0.96
CA TYR A 162 -3.14 -14.11 1.72
C TYR A 162 -3.46 -14.01 3.20
N ARG A 163 -3.71 -15.16 3.84
CA ARG A 163 -3.84 -15.24 5.29
C ARG A 163 -2.47 -15.36 5.94
N ASN A 164 -2.19 -14.55 6.96
CA ASN A 164 -1.00 -14.69 7.79
C ASN A 164 -1.15 -15.89 8.73
N ASN A 165 -0.16 -16.79 8.75
CA ASN A 165 -0.24 -18.00 9.57
C ASN A 165 0.22 -17.78 11.02
N GLY A 166 0.68 -16.57 11.37
CA GLY A 166 1.19 -16.22 12.70
C GLY A 166 2.60 -16.72 13.01
N ASP A 167 3.28 -17.34 12.03
CA ASP A 167 4.66 -17.83 12.12
C ASP A 167 5.62 -17.11 11.15
N GLY A 168 5.16 -15.99 10.60
CA GLY A 168 5.87 -15.20 9.59
C GLY A 168 5.73 -15.73 8.16
N THR A 169 4.80 -16.67 7.92
CA THR A 169 4.44 -17.16 6.59
C THR A 169 3.00 -16.82 6.24
N PHE A 170 2.69 -16.83 4.94
CA PHE A 170 1.36 -16.55 4.41
C PHE A 170 0.84 -17.71 3.56
N THR A 171 -0.46 -17.96 3.64
CA THR A 171 -1.18 -18.92 2.80
C THR A 171 -2.05 -18.19 1.80
N ASP A 172 -1.92 -18.47 0.51
CA ASP A 172 -2.89 -18.03 -0.50
C ASP A 172 -4.22 -18.76 -0.25
N VAL A 173 -5.24 -18.01 0.19
CA VAL A 173 -6.59 -18.50 0.50
C VAL A 173 -7.62 -17.94 -0.49
N THR A 174 -7.17 -17.43 -1.63
CA THR A 174 -8.02 -16.75 -2.63
C THR A 174 -9.21 -17.59 -3.02
N LYS A 175 -8.97 -18.87 -3.34
CA LYS A 175 -10.01 -19.79 -3.79
C LYS A 175 -10.96 -20.18 -2.66
N GLU A 176 -10.41 -20.43 -1.47
CA GLU A 176 -11.16 -20.77 -0.26
C GLU A 176 -12.09 -19.63 0.17
N ALA A 177 -11.66 -18.38 -0.05
CA ALA A 177 -12.45 -17.18 0.17
C ALA A 177 -13.49 -16.90 -0.94
N GLY A 178 -13.49 -17.68 -2.02
CA GLY A 178 -14.47 -17.56 -3.12
C GLY A 178 -14.21 -16.42 -4.10
N LEU A 179 -12.95 -16.00 -4.25
CA LEU A 179 -12.50 -14.95 -5.16
C LEU A 179 -11.99 -15.48 -6.50
#